data_AF-A0A954P3I4-F1
#
_entry.id   AF-A0A954P3I4-F1
#
_cell.length_a   1.000
_cell.length_b   1.000
_cell.length_c   1.000
_cell.angle_alpha   90.00
_cell.angle_beta   90.00
_cell.angle_gamma   90.00
#
_symmetry.space_group_name_H-M   'P 1'
#
loop_
_entity.id
_entity.type
_entity.pdbx_description
1 polymer ?
#
loop_
_entity_poly.entity_id
_entity_poly.type
_entity_poly.pdbx_seq_one_letter_code
_entity_poly.pdbx_strand_id
1 'polypeptide(L)' 'LVISNVIFGLAHMITPLYALLAGLAGVYFGLMSLVAWPGESPGLLAPIVAHAVYDWLAFVLLVRAWRKKHGTAGADEL' A
#
# COMPACT_ATOMS: atom_id res chain seq x y z
N LEU A 1 -3.65 11.42 12.91
CA LEU A 1 -4.46 10.73 11.89
C LEU A 1 -4.79 11.62 10.70
N VAL A 2 -5.48 12.76 10.88
CA VAL A 2 -5.87 13.63 9.76
C VAL A 2 -4.65 14.19 9.02
N ILE A 3 -3.76 14.90 9.70
CA ILE A 3 -2.55 15.50 9.09
C ILE A 3 -1.64 14.41 8.49
N SER A 4 -1.43 13.32 9.23
CA SER A 4 -0.60 12.19 8.77
C SER A 4 -1.16 11.54 7.49
N ASN A 5 -2.48 11.40 7.36
CA ASN A 5 -3.09 10.82 6.16
C ASN A 5 -3.05 11.76 4.97
N VAL A 6 -3.23 13.06 5.20
CA VAL A 6 -3.10 14.06 4.14
C VAL A 6 -1.68 14.02 3.59
N ILE A 7 -0.66 14.04 4.46
CA ILE A 7 0.74 13.92 4.06
C ILE A 7 1.00 12.59 3.35
N PHE A 8 0.47 11.47 3.86
CA PHE A 8 0.64 10.15 3.26
C PHE A 8 0.03 10.05 1.86
N GLY A 9 -1.20 10.53 1.67
CA GLY A 9 -1.86 10.56 0.36
C GLY A 9 -1.13 11.44 -0.64
N LEU A 10 -0.65 12.62 -0.22
CA LEU A 10 0.15 13.51 -1.06
C LEU A 10 1.50 12.90 -1.45
N ALA A 11 2.18 12.22 -0.52
CA ALA A 11 3.45 11.55 -0.79
C ALA A 11 3.33 10.41 -1.82
N HIS A 12 2.13 9.82 -1.95
CA HIS A 12 1.84 8.76 -2.92
C HIS A 12 1.14 9.27 -4.18
N MET A 13 1.12 10.57 -4.46
CA MET A 13 0.36 11.11 -5.60
C MET A 13 1.03 10.79 -6.95
N ILE A 14 0.68 9.64 -7.55
CA ILE A 14 0.99 9.28 -8.96
C ILE A 14 -0.18 9.68 -9.86
N THR A 15 -1.41 9.46 -9.39
CA THR A 15 -2.66 9.97 -9.96
C THR A 15 -3.56 10.49 -8.83
N PRO A 16 -4.51 11.40 -9.10
CA PRO A 16 -5.42 11.90 -8.05
C PRO A 16 -6.22 10.78 -7.37
N LEU A 17 -6.65 9.77 -8.14
CA LEU A 17 -7.31 8.59 -7.61
C LEU A 17 -6.39 7.79 -6.69
N TYR A 18 -5.14 7.59 -7.09
CA TYR A 18 -4.18 6.86 -6.27
C TYR A 18 -3.87 7.59 -4.95
N ALA A 19 -3.77 8.92 -4.98
CA ALA A 19 -3.62 9.73 -3.76
C ALA A 19 -4.82 9.58 -2.79
N LEU A 20 -6.06 9.56 -3.32
CA LEU A 20 -7.26 9.32 -2.53
C LEU A 20 -7.24 7.92 -1.90
N LEU A 21 -6.94 6.89 -2.68
CA LEU A 21 -6.87 5.50 -2.21
C LEU A 21 -5.77 5.32 -1.15
N ALA A 22 -4.59 5.93 -1.36
CA ALA A 22 -3.50 5.93 -0.39
C ALA A 22 -3.90 6.65 0.91
N GLY A 23 -4.59 7.80 0.82
CA GLY A 23 -5.12 8.51 1.99
C GLY A 23 -6.09 7.65 2.80
N LEU A 24 -6.98 6.90 2.14
CA LEU A 24 -7.90 5.95 2.80
C LEU A 24 -7.15 4.78 3.44
N ALA A 25 -6.10 4.25 2.80
CA ALA A 25 -5.24 3.23 3.40
C ALA A 25 -4.55 3.77 4.67
N GLY A 26 -4.12 5.03 4.66
CA GLY A 26 -3.60 5.70 5.86
C GLY A 26 -4.64 5.77 6.99
N VAL A 27 -5.93 6.01 6.69
CA VAL A 27 -7.01 5.95 7.70
C VAL A 27 -7.10 4.56 8.29
N TYR A 28 -7.09 3.53 7.45
CA TYR A 28 -7.15 2.14 7.88
C TYR A 28 -5.97 1.77 8.79
N PHE A 29 -4.73 2.09 8.40
CA PHE A 29 -3.54 1.86 9.23
C PHE A 29 -3.57 2.66 10.53
N GLY A 30 -4.03 3.91 10.48
CA GLY A 30 -4.20 4.76 11.65
C GLY A 30 -5.26 4.24 12.63
N LEU A 31 -6.30 3.58 12.15
CA LEU A 31 -7.27 2.90 13.01
C LEU A 31 -6.67 1.62 13.61
N MET A 32 -5.86 0.87 12.87
CA MET A 32 -5.14 -0.28 13.42
C MET A 32 -4.19 0.09 14.56
N SER A 33 -3.61 1.29 14.55
CA SER A 33 -2.76 1.73 15.67
C SER A 33 -3.54 2.00 16.95
N LEU A 34 -4.84 2.31 16.84
CA LEU A 34 -5.72 2.60 17.97
C LEU A 34 -6.42 1.35 18.51
N VAL A 35 -6.59 0.32 17.66
CA VAL A 35 -7.24 -0.94 18.03
C VAL A 35 -6.16 -2.01 18.22
N ALA A 36 -5.47 -1.94 19.36
CA ALA A 36 -4.62 -3.03 19.84
C ALA A 36 -5.45 -4.09 20.59
N TRP A 37 -4.84 -5.23 20.93
CA TRP A 37 -5.51 -6.28 21.70
C TRP A 37 -6.09 -5.70 23.01
N PRO A 38 -7.24 -6.17 23.53
CA PRO A 38 -7.77 -5.66 24.80
C PRO A 38 -6.71 -5.67 25.91
N GLY A 39 -6.35 -4.48 26.42
CA GLY A 39 -5.30 -4.30 27.44
C GLY A 39 -3.95 -3.79 26.92
N GLU A 40 -3.76 -3.68 25.61
CA GLU A 40 -2.55 -3.11 25.01
C GLU A 40 -2.69 -1.61 24.75
N SER A 41 -1.57 -0.89 24.90
CA SER A 41 -1.49 0.52 24.52
C SER A 41 -1.43 0.67 22.99
N PRO A 42 -1.91 1.80 22.43
CA PRO A 42 -1.78 2.08 21.01
C PRO A 42 -0.35 1.89 20.51
N GLY A 43 -0.19 1.23 19.37
CA GLY A 43 1.11 0.80 18.86
C GLY A 43 1.23 0.92 17.36
N LEU A 44 2.45 1.11 16.86
CA LEU A 44 2.72 1.25 15.43
C LEU A 44 3.07 -0.08 14.75
N LEU A 45 3.23 -1.16 15.51
CA LEU A 45 3.67 -2.44 14.96
C LEU A 45 2.66 -3.01 13.96
N ALA A 46 1.36 -3.02 14.32
CA ALA A 46 0.29 -3.49 13.43
C ALA A 46 0.25 -2.74 12.09
N PRO A 47 0.20 -1.38 12.06
CA PRO A 47 0.19 -0.67 10.78
C PRO A 47 1.50 -0.81 9.99
N ILE A 48 2.66 -0.91 10.64
CA ILE A 48 3.94 -1.15 9.96
C ILE A 48 3.91 -2.49 9.22
N VAL A 49 3.49 -3.57 9.90
CA VAL A 49 3.43 -4.91 9.29
C VAL A 49 2.41 -4.94 8.16
N ALA A 50 1.21 -4.37 8.36
CA ALA A 50 0.17 -4.35 7.34
C ALA A 50 0.63 -3.61 6.07
N HIS A 51 1.27 -2.45 6.22
CA HIS A 51 1.81 -1.69 5.09
C HIS A 51 2.92 -2.45 4.36
N ALA A 52 3.87 -3.04 5.08
CA ALA A 52 4.96 -3.80 4.49
C ALA A 52 4.46 -5.01 3.67
N VAL A 53 3.46 -5.73 4.19
CA VAL A 53 2.84 -6.85 3.47
C VAL A 53 2.11 -6.37 2.22
N TYR A 54 1.35 -5.27 2.31
CA TYR A 54 0.65 -4.70 1.16
C TYR A 54 1.63 -4.34 0.03
N ASP A 55 2.71 -3.63 0.36
CA ASP A 55 3.72 -3.20 -0.60
C ASP A 55 4.44 -4.38 -1.24
N TRP A 56 4.77 -5.41 -0.43
CA TRP A 56 5.36 -6.65 -0.93
C TRP A 56 4.47 -7.35 -1.96
N LEU A 57 3.17 -7.49 -1.66
CA LEU A 57 2.21 -8.10 -2.59
C LEU A 57 2.06 -7.27 -3.86
N ALA A 58 1.94 -5.94 -3.74
CA ALA A 58 1.87 -5.03 -4.88
C ALA A 58 3.12 -5.16 -5.77
N PHE A 59 4.30 -5.22 -5.17
CA PHE A 59 5.56 -5.42 -5.88
C PHE A 59 5.61 -6.76 -6.63
N VAL A 60 5.25 -7.86 -5.97
CA VAL A 60 5.20 -9.19 -6.61
C VAL A 60 4.22 -9.19 -7.78
N LEU A 61 3.04 -8.61 -7.62
CA LEU A 61 2.05 -8.50 -8.70
C LEU A 61 2.55 -7.63 -9.85
N LEU A 62 3.21 -6.51 -9.56
CA LEU A 62 3.81 -5.64 -10.56
C LEU A 62 4.89 -6.36 -11.37
N VAL A 63 5.81 -7.09 -10.70
CA VAL A 63 6.84 -7.90 -11.38
C VAL A 63 6.21 -8.96 -12.27
N ARG A 64 5.16 -9.64 -11.80
CA ARG A 64 4.44 -10.65 -12.59
C ARG A 64 3.76 -10.03 -13.82
N ALA A 65 3.08 -8.90 -13.65
CA ALA A 65 2.44 -8.17 -14.74
C ALA A 65 3.46 -7.67 -15.77
N TRP A 66 4.58 -7.14 -15.31
CA TRP A 66 5.68 -6.68 -16.16
C TRP A 66 6.27 -7.83 -16.98
N ARG A 67 6.56 -8.98 -16.35
CA ARG A 67 7.06 -10.18 -17.03
C ARG A 67 6.06 -10.71 -18.06
N LYS A 68 4.76 -10.75 -17.74
CA LYS A 68 3.72 -11.20 -18.71
C LYS A 68 3.70 -10.32 -19.96
N LYS A 69 3.77 -9.00 -19.79
CA LYS A 69 3.74 -8.04 -20.90
C LYS A 69 4.97 -8.10 -21.82
N HIS A 70 6.15 -8.37 -21.26
CA HIS A 70 7.41 -8.39 -22.03
C HIS A 70 7.86 -9.81 -22.43
N GLY A 71 7.33 -10.86 -21.79
CA GLY A 71 7.59 -12.25 -22.17
C GLY A 71 6.80 -12.69 -23.40
N THR A 72 5.64 -12.09 -23.68
CA THR A 72 4.86 -12.36 -24.90
C THR A 72 5.43 -11.63 -26.13
N ALA A 73 6.07 -10.47 -25.95
CA ALA A 73 6.67 -9.72 -27.06
C ALA A 73 7.79 -10.48 -27.80
N GLY A 74 8.45 -11.44 -27.14
CA GLY A 74 9.47 -12.29 -27.77
C GLY A 74 8.92 -13.57 -28.44
N ALA A 75 7.63 -13.87 -28.28
CA ALA A 75 6.99 -15.04 -28.90
C ALA A 75 6.22 -14.69 -30.18
N ASP A 76 5.85 -13.42 -30.37
CA ASP A 76 5.14 -12.92 -31.56
C ASP A 76 6.10 -12.51 -32.71
N GLU A 77 7.43 -12.58 -32.49
CA GLU A 77 8.48 -12.32 -33.50
C GLU A 77 9.10 -13.60 -34.13
N LEU A 78 8.56 -14.79 -33.82
CA LEU A 78 8.98 -16.09 -34.38
C LEU A 78 7.86 -16.73 -35.22
#